data_AF-A0A3M1PTG9-F1
#
_entry.id   AF-A0A3M1PTG9-F1
#
_cell.length_a   1.000
_cell.length_b   1.000
_cell.length_c   1.000
_cell.angle_alpha   90.00
_cell.angle_beta   90.00
_cell.angle_gamma   90.00
#
_symmetry.space_group_name_H-M   'P 1'
#
loop_
_entity.id
_entity.type
_entity.pdbx_description
1 polymer ?
#
loop_
_entity_poly.entity_id
_entity_poly.type
_entity_poly.pdbx_seq_one_letter_code
_entity_poly.pdbx_strand_id
1 'polypeptide(L)'
;AAQDLAKAEKASLAADEAVAPLRQQAEAARATVNRLLLERRSLEEERDRLARQAEELARQRQQLAEDVAHERARLEDARESLARLAADAARLQEREPALAEERAAAEAARQAARRQLEEAQSARDEAARLLAEARGRRAGLESDMLAIRRRLEAIAEDLSDCDLEAEESALAARREEIATTRASLEEIASASTALEEAISAATAALAEASAAREAEEEKLAACRAQRVALESERDALAESLARNRARENGLLAFPVPEGLEAAVASALADLVRLPLLADTEEPEEGLALRALAPFAAGTLPAWPEDLVPLADLLPEAPGPLKRRLQTVALWKGEEDAGILRARQQELAPGQKIVTSSGVLLSAEGITG
;
A
#
# COMPACT_ATOMS: atom_id res chain seq x y z
N ALA A 1 -16.33 -123.39 -9.97
CA ALA A 1 -16.65 -122.25 -10.87
C ALA A 1 -17.83 -121.44 -10.35
N ALA A 2 -19.09 -121.88 -10.47
CA ALA A 2 -20.26 -121.10 -10.02
C ALA A 2 -20.36 -120.90 -8.49
N GLN A 3 -20.01 -121.92 -7.69
CA GLN A 3 -20.00 -121.81 -6.22
C GLN A 3 -18.83 -120.96 -5.68
N ASP A 4 -17.71 -120.90 -6.40
CA ASP A 4 -16.55 -120.10 -6.01
C ASP A 4 -16.79 -118.62 -6.33
N LEU A 5 -17.47 -118.33 -7.46
CA LEU A 5 -17.93 -116.99 -7.82
C LEU A 5 -18.93 -116.45 -6.78
N ALA A 6 -19.91 -117.26 -6.38
CA ALA A 6 -20.89 -116.87 -5.37
C ALA A 6 -20.27 -116.65 -3.97
N LYS A 7 -19.21 -117.38 -3.61
CA LYS A 7 -18.45 -117.14 -2.37
C LYS A 7 -17.60 -115.87 -2.44
N ALA A 8 -16.98 -115.60 -3.59
CA ALA A 8 -16.23 -114.37 -3.83
C ALA A 8 -17.14 -113.13 -3.83
N GLU A 9 -18.33 -113.22 -4.43
CA GLU A 9 -19.35 -112.16 -4.39
C GLU A 9 -19.87 -111.92 -2.98
N LYS A 10 -20.15 -112.98 -2.21
CA LYS A 10 -20.51 -112.84 -0.78
C LYS A 10 -19.41 -112.23 0.06
N ALA A 11 -18.15 -112.60 -0.19
CA ALA A 11 -17.00 -112.01 0.51
C ALA A 11 -16.79 -110.54 0.12
N SER A 12 -17.02 -110.19 -1.15
CA SER A 12 -17.01 -108.80 -1.64
C SER A 12 -18.13 -107.97 -1.00
N LEU A 13 -19.36 -108.48 -0.97
CA LEU A 13 -20.51 -107.84 -0.32
C LEU A 13 -20.27 -107.64 1.18
N ALA A 14 -19.77 -108.65 1.88
CA ALA A 14 -19.45 -108.53 3.31
C ALA A 14 -18.30 -107.53 3.58
N ALA A 15 -17.31 -107.46 2.68
CA ALA A 15 -16.24 -106.47 2.75
C ALA A 15 -16.77 -105.05 2.46
N ASP A 16 -17.63 -104.88 1.46
CA ASP A 16 -18.27 -103.60 1.14
C ASP A 16 -19.21 -103.12 2.26
N GLU A 17 -19.96 -104.03 2.89
CA GLU A 17 -20.79 -103.75 4.08
C GLU A 17 -19.95 -103.34 5.29
N ALA A 18 -18.76 -103.92 5.47
CA ALA A 18 -17.83 -103.54 6.54
C ALA A 18 -17.06 -102.24 6.25
N VAL A 19 -16.80 -101.94 4.98
CA VAL A 19 -16.08 -100.73 4.54
C VAL A 19 -17.00 -99.50 4.50
N ALA A 20 -18.29 -99.67 4.20
CA ALA A 20 -19.28 -98.60 4.20
C ALA A 20 -19.33 -97.75 5.48
N PRO A 21 -19.42 -98.32 6.71
CA PRO A 21 -19.42 -97.54 7.95
C PRO A 21 -18.06 -96.85 8.22
N LEU A 22 -16.94 -97.47 7.84
CA LEU A 22 -15.62 -96.85 7.95
C LEU A 22 -15.46 -95.66 6.99
N ARG A 23 -16.02 -95.73 5.78
CA ARG A 23 -16.09 -94.60 4.85
C ARG A 23 -16.94 -93.46 5.41
N GLN A 24 -18.10 -93.76 6.00
CA GLN A 24 -18.94 -92.74 6.64
C GLN A 24 -18.23 -92.05 7.82
N GLN A 25 -17.52 -92.81 8.66
CA GLN A 25 -16.71 -92.26 9.75
C GLN A 25 -15.54 -91.41 9.23
N ALA A 26 -14.88 -91.84 8.15
CA ALA A 26 -13.80 -91.07 7.52
C ALA A 26 -14.32 -89.75 6.90
N GLU A 27 -15.49 -89.75 6.25
CA GLU A 27 -16.11 -88.55 5.71
C GLU A 27 -16.58 -87.59 6.83
N ALA A 28 -17.12 -88.10 7.94
CA ALA A 28 -17.47 -87.28 9.11
C ALA A 28 -16.24 -86.64 9.76
N ALA A 29 -15.14 -87.40 9.89
CA ALA A 29 -13.87 -86.88 10.38
C ALA A 29 -13.29 -85.81 9.44
N ARG A 30 -13.33 -86.04 8.12
CA ARG A 30 -12.93 -85.05 7.10
C ARG A 30 -13.76 -83.77 7.16
N ALA A 31 -15.08 -83.88 7.30
CA ALA A 31 -15.96 -82.72 7.46
C ALA A 31 -15.62 -81.92 8.72
N THR A 32 -15.33 -82.60 9.83
CA THR A 32 -14.92 -81.96 11.10
C THR A 32 -13.57 -81.23 10.94
N VAL A 33 -12.58 -81.87 10.31
CA VAL A 33 -11.28 -81.26 10.02
C VAL A 33 -11.43 -80.05 9.10
N ASN A 34 -12.23 -80.16 8.03
CA ASN A 34 -12.46 -79.06 7.11
C ASN A 34 -13.13 -77.86 7.80
N ARG A 35 -14.10 -78.11 8.69
CA ARG A 35 -14.71 -77.07 9.52
C ARG A 35 -13.69 -76.37 10.42
N LEU A 36 -12.86 -77.13 11.14
CA LEU A 36 -11.81 -76.57 12.00
C LEU A 36 -10.76 -75.79 11.20
N LEU A 37 -10.42 -76.22 9.98
CA LEU A 37 -9.52 -75.48 9.10
C LEU A 37 -10.15 -74.15 8.62
N LEU A 38 -11.44 -74.14 8.32
CA LEU A 38 -12.19 -72.91 8.00
C LEU A 38 -12.24 -71.96 9.20
N GLU A 39 -12.56 -72.45 10.40
CA GLU A 39 -12.53 -71.66 11.64
C GLU A 39 -11.13 -71.11 11.91
N ARG A 40 -10.07 -71.92 11.72
CA ARG A 40 -8.68 -71.47 11.88
C ARG A 40 -8.31 -70.37 10.89
N ARG A 41 -8.70 -70.50 9.61
CA ARG A 41 -8.48 -69.47 8.60
C ARG A 41 -9.21 -68.17 8.94
N SER A 42 -10.46 -68.26 9.38
CA SER A 42 -11.23 -67.09 9.83
C SER A 42 -10.55 -66.38 11.00
N LEU A 43 -10.02 -67.12 11.97
CA LEU A 43 -9.29 -66.55 13.11
C LEU A 43 -7.94 -65.94 12.71
N GLU A 44 -7.22 -66.55 11.76
CA GLU A 44 -5.98 -66.00 11.20
C GLU A 44 -6.26 -64.67 10.47
N GLU A 45 -7.31 -64.60 9.65
CA GLU A 45 -7.74 -63.38 8.97
C GLU A 45 -8.17 -62.28 9.94
N GLU A 46 -8.89 -62.64 11.01
CA GLU A 46 -9.32 -61.69 12.05
C GLU A 46 -8.12 -61.16 12.85
N ARG A 47 -7.18 -62.04 13.22
CA ARG A 47 -5.92 -61.63 13.87
C ARG A 47 -5.14 -60.66 12.99
N ASP A 48 -5.01 -60.96 11.70
CA ASP A 48 -4.27 -60.10 10.77
C ASP A 48 -4.98 -58.75 10.56
N ARG A 49 -6.32 -58.72 10.55
CA ARG A 49 -7.10 -57.47 10.53
C ARG A 49 -6.86 -56.65 11.79
N LEU A 50 -6.94 -57.26 12.98
CA LEU A 50 -6.71 -56.59 14.26
C LEU A 50 -5.27 -56.08 14.39
N ALA A 51 -4.28 -56.84 13.91
CA ALA A 51 -2.88 -56.42 13.89
C ALA A 51 -2.68 -55.15 13.03
N ARG A 52 -3.27 -55.10 11.82
CA ARG A 52 -3.23 -53.91 10.97
C ARG A 52 -3.90 -52.70 11.63
N GLN A 53 -5.06 -52.91 12.27
CA GLN A 53 -5.74 -51.84 13.00
C GLN A 53 -4.90 -51.33 14.18
N ALA A 54 -4.23 -52.23 14.91
CA ALA A 54 -3.35 -51.84 16.00
C ALA A 54 -2.13 -51.02 15.51
N GLU A 55 -1.53 -51.41 14.38
CA GLU A 55 -0.44 -50.64 13.75
C GLU A 55 -0.92 -49.26 13.28
N GLU A 56 -2.09 -49.17 12.67
CA GLU A 56 -2.68 -47.91 12.24
C GLU A 56 -2.97 -46.98 13.42
N LEU A 57 -3.60 -47.49 14.48
CA LEU A 57 -3.85 -46.74 15.71
C LEU A 57 -2.55 -46.31 16.39
N ALA A 58 -1.50 -47.13 16.35
CA ALA A 58 -0.19 -46.77 16.90
C ALA A 58 0.44 -45.61 16.11
N ARG A 59 0.35 -45.61 14.77
CA ARG A 59 0.81 -44.51 13.92
C ARG A 59 0.02 -43.23 14.17
N GLN A 60 -1.31 -43.33 14.23
CA GLN A 60 -2.18 -42.18 14.54
C GLN A 60 -1.86 -41.59 15.91
N ARG A 61 -1.61 -42.43 16.92
CA ARG A 61 -1.20 -41.96 18.25
C ARG A 61 0.14 -41.23 18.23
N GLN A 62 1.10 -41.71 17.45
CA GLN A 62 2.39 -41.04 17.31
C GLN A 62 2.23 -39.68 16.62
N GLN A 63 1.48 -39.63 15.53
CA GLN A 63 1.19 -38.38 14.82
C GLN A 63 0.51 -37.35 15.73
N LEU A 64 -0.53 -37.76 16.48
CA LEU A 64 -1.19 -36.88 17.44
C LEU A 64 -0.25 -36.38 18.55
N ALA A 65 0.72 -37.20 18.97
CA ALA A 65 1.70 -36.77 19.96
C ALA A 65 2.68 -35.72 19.40
N GLU A 66 3.09 -35.88 18.13
CA GLU A 66 3.91 -34.90 17.41
C GLU A 66 3.13 -33.60 17.19
N ASP A 67 1.87 -33.68 16.76
CA ASP A 67 0.98 -32.52 16.58
C ASP A 67 0.79 -31.75 17.90
N VAL A 68 0.55 -32.45 19.01
CA VAL A 68 0.44 -31.81 20.34
C VAL A 68 1.74 -31.13 20.76
N ALA A 69 2.90 -31.71 20.43
CA ALA A 69 4.18 -31.08 20.72
C ALA A 69 4.39 -29.81 19.89
N HIS A 70 4.06 -29.85 18.61
CA HIS A 70 4.10 -28.68 17.73
C HIS A 70 3.15 -27.57 18.18
N GLU A 71 1.92 -27.90 18.54
CA GLU A 71 0.94 -26.91 19.02
C GLU A 71 1.35 -26.30 20.36
N ARG A 72 1.97 -27.07 21.26
CA ARG A 72 2.52 -26.51 22.50
C ARG A 72 3.65 -25.52 22.23
N ALA A 73 4.56 -25.85 21.31
CA ALA A 73 5.63 -24.93 20.91
C ALA A 73 5.05 -23.63 20.30
N ARG A 74 4.05 -23.74 19.40
CA ARG A 74 3.35 -22.58 18.84
C ARG A 74 2.68 -21.71 19.92
N LEU A 75 2.07 -22.34 20.93
CA LEU A 75 1.45 -21.62 22.05
C LEU A 75 2.49 -20.90 22.92
N GLU A 76 3.66 -21.49 23.13
CA GLU A 76 4.75 -20.86 23.87
C GLU A 76 5.31 -19.65 23.10
N ASP A 77 5.57 -19.80 21.79
CA ASP A 77 6.04 -18.72 20.92
C ASP A 77 5.02 -17.56 20.86
N ALA A 78 3.73 -17.88 20.77
CA ALA A 78 2.65 -16.89 20.78
C ALA A 78 2.58 -16.15 22.12
N ARG A 79 2.75 -16.85 23.25
CA ARG A 79 2.80 -16.22 24.59
C ARG A 79 4.00 -15.30 24.75
N GLU A 80 5.17 -15.72 24.28
CA GLU A 80 6.37 -14.87 24.30
C GLU A 80 6.18 -13.63 23.44
N SER A 81 5.59 -13.79 22.25
CA SER A 81 5.29 -12.69 21.34
C SER A 81 4.30 -11.69 21.96
N LEU A 82 3.24 -12.18 22.59
CA LEU A 82 2.28 -11.34 23.32
C LEU A 82 2.93 -10.59 24.49
N ALA A 83 3.81 -11.25 25.25
CA ALA A 83 4.52 -10.61 26.35
C ALA A 83 5.46 -9.50 25.84
N ARG A 84 6.16 -9.73 24.73
CA ARG A 84 7.00 -8.71 24.07
C ARG A 84 6.15 -7.53 23.58
N LEU A 85 5.04 -7.80 22.89
CA LEU A 85 4.12 -6.76 22.41
C LEU A 85 3.52 -5.93 23.55
N ALA A 86 3.16 -6.56 24.67
CA ALA A 86 2.67 -5.85 25.85
C ALA A 86 3.74 -4.94 26.47
N ALA A 87 5.00 -5.41 26.54
CA ALA A 87 6.11 -4.60 27.01
C ALA A 87 6.40 -3.41 26.08
N ASP A 88 6.34 -3.63 24.77
CA ASP A 88 6.53 -2.57 23.78
C ASP A 88 5.37 -1.55 23.82
N ALA A 89 4.13 -2.00 23.97
CA ALA A 89 2.97 -1.12 24.15
C ALA A 89 3.12 -0.24 25.40
N ALA A 90 3.54 -0.81 26.53
CA ALA A 90 3.81 -0.05 27.75
C ALA A 90 4.92 0.98 27.56
N ARG A 91 6.04 0.61 26.91
CA ARG A 91 7.13 1.54 26.58
C ARG A 91 6.67 2.67 25.67
N LEU A 92 5.77 2.39 24.72
CA LEU A 92 5.21 3.43 23.84
C LEU A 92 4.31 4.39 24.62
N GLN A 93 3.48 3.90 25.52
CA GLN A 93 2.63 4.73 26.40
C GLN A 93 3.45 5.60 27.34
N GLU A 94 4.54 5.08 27.92
CA GLU A 94 5.45 5.86 28.76
C GLU A 94 6.15 6.99 27.99
N ARG A 95 6.40 6.79 26.69
CA ARG A 95 7.03 7.79 25.81
C ARG A 95 6.05 8.81 25.23
N GLU A 96 4.76 8.51 25.21
CA GLU A 96 3.72 9.39 24.67
C GLU A 96 3.76 10.84 25.23
N PRO A 97 3.85 11.08 26.55
CA PRO A 97 3.91 12.45 27.08
C PRO A 97 5.18 13.18 26.63
N ALA A 98 6.34 12.51 26.64
CA ALA A 98 7.59 13.10 26.18
C ALA A 98 7.53 13.46 24.69
N LEU A 99 6.94 12.59 23.85
CA LEU A 99 6.71 12.88 22.44
C LEU A 99 5.72 14.06 22.23
N ALA A 100 4.71 14.19 23.09
CA ALA A 100 3.78 15.32 23.04
C ALA A 100 4.50 16.64 23.38
N GLU A 101 5.37 16.64 24.38
CA GLU A 101 6.21 17.80 24.72
C GLU A 101 7.19 18.15 23.59
N GLU A 102 7.86 17.16 23.01
CA GLU A 102 8.75 17.34 21.85
C GLU A 102 8.01 17.92 20.65
N ARG A 103 6.78 17.45 20.37
CA ARG A 103 5.92 18.00 19.30
C ARG A 103 5.56 19.46 19.57
N ALA A 104 5.14 19.78 20.79
CA ALA A 104 4.81 21.15 21.17
C ALA A 104 6.02 22.08 21.05
N ALA A 105 7.20 21.62 21.49
CA ALA A 105 8.46 22.36 21.34
C ALA A 105 8.84 22.57 19.87
N ALA A 106 8.71 21.53 19.02
CA ALA A 106 8.96 21.62 17.59
C ALA A 106 7.98 22.58 16.88
N GLU A 107 6.70 22.57 17.27
CA GLU A 107 5.71 23.52 16.75
C GLU A 107 6.02 24.97 17.16
N ALA A 108 6.41 25.19 18.41
CA ALA A 108 6.84 26.51 18.88
C ALA A 108 8.08 27.00 18.12
N ALA A 109 9.09 26.14 17.95
CA ALA A 109 10.28 26.45 17.16
C ALA A 109 9.93 26.77 15.70
N ARG A 110 9.01 26.01 15.09
CA ARG A 110 8.52 26.27 13.72
C ARG A 110 7.84 27.63 13.62
N GLN A 111 7.02 27.99 14.60
CA GLN A 111 6.36 29.30 14.62
C GLN A 111 7.36 30.44 14.78
N ALA A 112 8.37 30.27 15.65
CA ALA A 112 9.45 31.26 15.81
C ALA A 112 10.24 31.46 14.52
N ALA A 113 10.65 30.37 13.86
CA ALA A 113 11.37 30.43 12.59
C ALA A 113 10.54 31.10 11.47
N ARG A 114 9.22 30.86 11.43
CA ARG A 114 8.33 31.55 10.48
C ARG A 114 8.30 33.06 10.70
N ARG A 115 8.20 33.50 11.96
CA ARG A 115 8.22 34.93 12.29
C ARG A 115 9.54 35.58 11.88
N GLN A 116 10.67 34.93 12.15
CA GLN A 116 11.99 35.42 11.72
C GLN A 116 12.11 35.54 10.20
N LEU A 117 11.56 34.56 9.46
CA LEU A 117 11.53 34.62 8.00
C LEU A 117 10.67 35.79 7.50
N GLU A 118 9.49 36.01 8.09
CA GLU A 118 8.60 37.14 7.76
C GLU A 118 9.27 38.49 8.06
N GLU A 119 9.94 38.62 9.20
CA GLU A 119 10.72 39.81 9.57
C GLU A 119 11.86 40.07 8.58
N ALA A 120 12.64 39.04 8.23
CA ALA A 120 13.72 39.15 7.26
C ALA A 120 13.23 39.52 5.85
N GLN A 121 12.06 38.99 5.44
CA GLN A 121 11.42 39.35 4.17
C GLN A 121 10.97 40.82 4.18
N SER A 122 10.33 41.29 5.26
CA SER A 122 9.92 42.69 5.39
C SER A 122 11.12 43.64 5.34
N ALA A 123 12.22 43.32 6.03
CA ALA A 123 13.43 44.12 6.02
C ALA A 123 14.07 44.19 4.62
N ARG A 124 14.07 43.06 3.88
CA ARG A 124 14.53 43.02 2.49
C ARG A 124 13.68 43.90 1.58
N ASP A 125 12.36 43.83 1.71
CA ASP A 125 11.44 44.59 0.87
C ASP A 125 11.56 46.10 1.12
N GLU A 126 11.75 46.51 2.38
CA GLU A 126 12.02 47.89 2.75
C GLU A 126 13.36 48.37 2.19
N ALA A 127 14.43 47.59 2.32
CA ALA A 127 15.74 47.91 1.74
C ALA A 127 15.69 48.01 0.20
N ALA A 128 14.95 47.12 -0.46
CA ALA A 128 14.75 47.15 -1.91
C ALA A 128 13.98 48.40 -2.36
N ARG A 129 12.96 48.80 -1.58
CA ARG A 129 12.22 50.05 -1.83
C ARG A 129 13.11 51.28 -1.69
N LEU A 130 13.88 51.37 -0.60
CA LEU A 130 14.80 52.49 -0.38
C LEU A 130 15.85 52.60 -1.50
N LEU A 131 16.37 51.45 -1.94
CA LEU A 131 17.30 51.39 -3.07
C LEU A 131 16.66 51.88 -4.38
N ALA A 132 15.42 51.50 -4.66
CA ALA A 132 14.69 51.96 -5.83
C ALA A 132 14.42 53.48 -5.79
N GLU A 133 14.01 54.01 -4.63
CA GLU A 133 13.82 55.44 -4.42
C GLU A 133 15.12 56.23 -4.61
N ALA A 134 16.24 55.72 -4.06
CA ALA A 134 17.56 56.32 -4.24
C ALA A 134 18.01 56.30 -5.71
N ARG A 135 17.85 55.17 -6.42
CA ARG A 135 18.16 55.09 -7.86
C ARG A 135 17.32 56.06 -8.69
N GLY A 136 16.03 56.21 -8.36
CA GLY A 136 15.14 57.18 -9.01
C GLY A 136 15.62 58.62 -8.81
N ARG A 137 16.00 58.99 -7.58
CA ARG A 137 16.58 60.31 -7.30
C ARG A 137 17.88 60.55 -8.07
N ARG A 138 18.75 59.54 -8.17
CA ARG A 138 19.99 59.65 -8.96
C ARG A 138 19.72 59.95 -10.42
N ALA A 139 18.82 59.17 -11.04
CA ALA A 139 18.45 59.36 -12.43
C ALA A 139 17.85 60.76 -12.69
N GLY A 140 17.07 61.30 -11.73
CA GLY A 140 16.58 62.68 -11.78
C GLY A 140 17.72 63.70 -11.76
N LEU A 141 18.62 63.61 -10.78
CA LEU A 141 19.77 64.50 -10.65
C LEU A 141 20.71 64.42 -11.86
N GLU A 142 20.95 63.22 -12.40
CA GLU A 142 21.73 63.03 -13.64
C GLU A 142 21.08 63.76 -14.83
N SER A 143 19.76 63.69 -14.98
CA SER A 143 19.02 64.44 -16.02
C SER A 143 19.13 65.96 -15.82
N ASP A 144 19.01 66.42 -14.57
CA ASP A 144 19.12 67.85 -14.23
C ASP A 144 20.54 68.37 -14.51
N MET A 145 21.57 67.60 -14.17
CA MET A 145 22.97 67.92 -14.51
C MET A 145 23.16 68.07 -16.02
N LEU A 146 22.60 67.16 -16.82
CA LEU A 146 22.68 67.23 -18.28
C LEU A 146 21.95 68.47 -18.84
N ALA A 147 20.79 68.82 -18.28
CA ALA A 147 20.05 70.01 -18.68
C ALA A 147 20.82 71.30 -18.35
N ILE A 148 21.41 71.39 -17.15
CA ILE A 148 22.20 72.55 -16.73
C ILE A 148 23.49 72.67 -17.57
N ARG A 149 24.16 71.54 -17.87
CA ARG A 149 25.33 71.55 -18.77
C ARG A 149 25.01 72.09 -20.16
N ARG A 150 23.92 71.63 -20.77
CA ARG A 150 23.46 72.16 -22.08
C ARG A 150 23.14 73.64 -22.01
N ARG A 151 22.53 74.10 -20.91
CA ARG A 151 22.24 75.53 -20.70
C ARG A 151 23.53 76.35 -20.57
N LEU A 152 24.54 75.83 -19.88
CA LEU A 152 25.85 76.47 -19.79
C LEU A 152 26.57 76.53 -21.14
N GLU A 153 26.49 75.45 -21.93
CA GLU A 153 27.05 75.40 -23.29
C GLU A 153 26.37 76.46 -24.19
N ALA A 154 25.04 76.54 -24.18
CA ALA A 154 24.30 77.55 -24.93
C ALA A 154 24.67 78.98 -24.51
N ILE A 155 24.74 79.27 -23.20
CA ILE A 155 25.15 80.59 -22.71
C ILE A 155 26.61 80.90 -23.09
N ALA A 156 27.49 79.90 -23.12
CA ALA A 156 28.88 80.07 -23.52
C ALA A 156 29.03 80.34 -25.03
N GLU A 157 28.24 79.67 -25.86
CA GLU A 157 28.14 79.93 -27.31
C GLU A 157 27.57 81.34 -27.57
N ASP A 158 26.48 81.72 -26.90
CA ASP A 158 25.91 83.07 -26.97
C ASP A 158 26.92 84.14 -26.54
N LEU A 159 27.79 83.85 -25.56
CA LEU A 159 28.87 84.74 -25.13
C LEU A 159 29.99 84.89 -26.16
N SER A 160 30.26 83.84 -26.96
CA SER A 160 31.26 83.92 -28.04
C SER A 160 30.74 84.65 -29.29
N ASP A 161 29.42 84.66 -29.49
CA ASP A 161 28.76 85.29 -30.64
C ASP A 161 28.41 86.77 -30.40
N CYS A 162 28.51 87.29 -29.17
CA CYS A 162 28.25 88.70 -28.86
C CYS A 162 29.47 89.61 -29.18
N ASP A 163 29.33 90.47 -30.20
CA ASP A 163 30.33 91.47 -30.60
C ASP A 163 30.64 92.53 -29.50
N LEU A 164 31.92 92.88 -29.40
CA LEU A 164 32.63 93.47 -28.25
C LEU A 164 32.28 94.91 -27.81
N GLU A 165 31.27 95.59 -28.35
CA GLU A 165 31.07 97.02 -28.03
C GLU A 165 29.67 97.43 -27.53
N ALA A 166 28.69 96.52 -27.47
CA ALA A 166 27.33 96.92 -27.07
C ALA A 166 26.94 96.70 -25.59
N GLU A 167 27.54 95.79 -24.81
CA GLU A 167 26.91 95.41 -23.52
C GLU A 167 27.87 94.88 -22.43
N GLU A 168 28.75 95.72 -21.86
CA GLU A 168 29.46 95.35 -20.61
C GLU A 168 28.49 95.03 -19.46
N SER A 169 27.30 95.65 -19.46
CA SER A 169 26.26 95.44 -18.46
C SER A 169 25.55 94.09 -18.63
N ALA A 170 25.20 93.68 -19.85
CA ALA A 170 24.65 92.35 -20.09
C ALA A 170 25.72 91.25 -19.89
N LEU A 171 26.99 91.51 -20.21
CA LEU A 171 28.09 90.59 -19.93
C LEU A 171 28.28 90.36 -18.42
N ALA A 172 28.14 91.41 -17.60
CA ALA A 172 28.21 91.29 -16.13
C ALA A 172 27.04 90.47 -15.58
N ALA A 173 25.80 90.75 -16.01
CA ALA A 173 24.61 89.99 -15.60
C ALA A 173 24.68 88.51 -16.00
N ARG A 174 25.16 88.21 -17.21
CA ARG A 174 25.32 86.82 -17.68
C ARG A 174 26.48 86.09 -16.99
N ARG A 175 27.55 86.78 -16.59
CA ARG A 175 28.61 86.21 -15.73
C ARG A 175 28.09 85.84 -14.34
N GLU A 176 27.20 86.63 -13.77
CA GLU A 176 26.52 86.32 -12.51
C GLU A 176 25.57 85.11 -12.66
N GLU A 177 24.86 85.02 -13.78
CA GLU A 177 24.08 83.83 -14.15
C GLU A 177 24.96 82.57 -14.32
N ILE A 178 26.17 82.69 -14.89
CA ILE A 178 27.13 81.58 -14.96
C ILE A 178 27.64 81.19 -13.57
N ALA A 179 27.91 82.16 -12.70
CA ALA A 179 28.38 81.89 -11.34
C ALA A 179 27.30 81.16 -10.52
N THR A 180 26.05 81.60 -10.61
CA THR A 180 24.91 80.95 -9.92
C THR A 180 24.60 79.56 -10.49
N THR A 181 24.67 79.36 -11.80
CA THR A 181 24.50 78.04 -12.41
C THR A 181 25.66 77.09 -12.09
N ARG A 182 26.89 77.58 -12.00
CA ARG A 182 28.04 76.78 -11.51
C ARG A 182 27.88 76.35 -10.05
N ALA A 183 27.45 77.26 -9.18
CA ALA A 183 27.16 76.92 -7.79
C ALA A 183 26.07 75.84 -7.69
N SER A 184 25.00 75.95 -8.49
CA SER A 184 23.95 74.91 -8.54
C SER A 184 24.47 73.56 -9.05
N LEU A 185 25.45 73.54 -9.97
CA LEU A 185 26.09 72.31 -10.44
C LEU A 185 26.96 71.65 -9.37
N GLU A 186 27.69 72.44 -8.58
CA GLU A 186 28.48 71.93 -7.46
C GLU A 186 27.59 71.35 -6.35
N GLU A 187 26.46 72.00 -6.05
CA GLU A 187 25.45 71.48 -5.12
C GLU A 187 24.88 70.14 -5.61
N ILE A 188 24.47 70.05 -6.89
CA ILE A 188 23.95 68.81 -7.48
C ILE A 188 25.03 67.72 -7.52
N ALA A 189 26.28 68.06 -7.82
CA ALA A 189 27.39 67.11 -7.82
C ALA A 189 27.63 66.53 -6.41
N SER A 190 27.62 67.38 -5.37
CA SER A 190 27.75 66.93 -3.99
C SER A 190 26.56 66.08 -3.52
N ALA A 191 25.35 66.42 -3.97
CA ALA A 191 24.15 65.61 -3.71
C ALA A 191 24.23 64.25 -4.42
N SER A 192 24.77 64.20 -5.63
CA SER A 192 24.97 62.95 -6.39
C SER A 192 25.96 62.02 -5.69
N THR A 193 27.10 62.52 -5.20
CA THR A 193 28.08 61.70 -4.49
C THR A 193 27.53 61.15 -3.18
N ALA A 194 26.81 61.96 -2.39
CA ALA A 194 26.16 61.51 -1.17
C ALA A 194 25.09 60.42 -1.45
N LEU A 195 24.41 60.54 -2.59
CA LEU A 195 23.41 59.56 -3.01
C LEU A 195 24.03 58.26 -3.53
N GLU A 196 25.19 58.31 -4.19
CA GLU A 196 25.97 57.13 -4.57
C GLU A 196 26.44 56.34 -3.34
N GLU A 197 26.92 57.03 -2.31
CA GLU A 197 27.28 56.40 -1.03
C GLU A 197 26.07 55.73 -0.39
N ALA A 198 24.91 56.41 -0.35
CA ALA A 198 23.66 55.87 0.16
C ALA A 198 23.17 54.65 -0.65
N ILE A 199 23.30 54.68 -1.98
CA ILE A 199 22.99 53.53 -2.85
C ILE A 199 23.92 52.37 -2.55
N SER A 200 25.22 52.61 -2.38
CA SER A 200 26.19 51.56 -2.07
C SER A 200 25.86 50.88 -0.72
N ALA A 201 25.54 51.67 0.30
CA ALA A 201 25.14 51.17 1.62
C ALA A 201 23.83 50.36 1.52
N ALA A 202 22.83 50.88 0.79
CA ALA A 202 21.58 50.17 0.58
C ALA A 202 21.76 48.86 -0.21
N THR A 203 22.67 48.82 -1.20
CA THR A 203 22.99 47.57 -1.92
C THR A 203 23.68 46.54 -1.04
N ALA A 204 24.58 46.97 -0.16
CA ALA A 204 25.25 46.08 0.79
C ALA A 204 24.23 45.50 1.81
N ALA A 205 23.36 46.34 2.36
CA ALA A 205 22.30 45.90 3.26
C ALA A 205 21.32 44.93 2.58
N LEU A 206 20.96 45.19 1.31
CA LEU A 206 20.12 44.28 0.53
C LEU A 206 20.80 42.92 0.30
N ALA A 207 22.11 42.92 -0.01
CA ALA A 207 22.87 41.69 -0.21
C ALA A 207 22.92 40.85 1.07
N GLU A 208 23.17 41.47 2.22
CA GLU A 208 23.17 40.81 3.53
C GLU A 208 21.79 40.23 3.87
N ALA A 209 20.72 41.02 3.67
CA ALA A 209 19.35 40.55 3.88
C ALA A 209 18.96 39.40 2.94
N SER A 210 19.42 39.42 1.68
CA SER A 210 19.21 38.31 0.75
C SER A 210 19.95 37.04 1.16
N ALA A 211 21.19 37.15 1.61
CA ALA A 211 21.97 36.00 2.07
C ALA A 211 21.35 35.37 3.33
N ALA A 212 20.89 36.20 4.27
CA ALA A 212 20.17 35.71 5.45
C ALA A 212 18.88 34.96 5.06
N ARG A 213 18.11 35.48 4.09
CA ARG A 213 16.91 34.81 3.58
C ARG A 213 17.25 33.47 2.91
N GLU A 214 18.25 33.43 2.04
CA GLU A 214 18.66 32.20 1.35
C GLU A 214 19.06 31.11 2.34
N ALA A 215 19.82 31.46 3.38
CA ALA A 215 20.20 30.52 4.45
C ALA A 215 18.97 29.96 5.21
N GLU A 216 17.95 30.78 5.47
CA GLU A 216 16.71 30.30 6.10
C GLU A 216 15.85 29.46 5.14
N GLU A 217 15.83 29.79 3.84
CA GLU A 217 15.14 28.98 2.82
C GLU A 217 15.78 27.60 2.65
N GLU A 218 17.12 27.50 2.69
CA GLU A 218 17.84 26.22 2.67
C GLU A 218 17.49 25.35 3.88
N LYS A 219 17.47 25.94 5.09
CA LYS A 219 17.04 25.23 6.31
C LYS A 219 15.60 24.72 6.18
N LEU A 220 14.70 25.56 5.67
CA LEU A 220 13.31 25.19 5.45
C LEU A 220 13.18 24.06 4.42
N ALA A 221 13.95 24.09 3.34
CA ALA A 221 13.99 23.04 2.33
C ALA A 221 14.48 21.71 2.91
N ALA A 222 15.54 21.72 3.72
CA ALA A 222 16.06 20.53 4.39
C ALA A 222 15.03 19.92 5.35
N CYS A 223 14.37 20.74 6.20
CA CYS A 223 13.31 20.27 7.09
C CYS A 223 12.11 19.70 6.32
N ARG A 224 11.74 20.30 5.17
CA ARG A 224 10.66 19.77 4.31
C ARG A 224 11.02 18.41 3.73
N ALA A 225 12.26 18.22 3.28
CA ALA A 225 12.71 16.93 2.74
C ALA A 225 12.66 15.83 3.81
N GLN A 226 13.14 16.11 5.03
CA GLN A 226 13.07 15.18 6.16
C GLN A 226 11.62 14.82 6.51
N ARG A 227 10.71 15.80 6.51
CA ARG A 227 9.29 15.54 6.76
C ARG A 227 8.69 14.57 5.73
N VAL A 228 8.97 14.77 4.45
CA VAL A 228 8.47 13.89 3.39
C VAL A 228 9.03 12.47 3.54
N ALA A 229 10.31 12.32 3.90
CA ALA A 229 10.90 11.01 4.19
C ALA A 229 10.17 10.31 5.35
N LEU A 230 9.97 10.99 6.48
CA LEU A 230 9.24 10.44 7.63
C LEU A 230 7.77 10.12 7.34
N GLU A 231 7.10 10.97 6.54
CA GLU A 231 5.72 10.72 6.08
C GLU A 231 5.67 9.43 5.23
N SER A 232 6.64 9.23 4.32
CA SER A 232 6.71 8.02 3.50
C SER A 232 7.02 6.76 4.31
N GLU A 233 7.89 6.86 5.32
CA GLU A 233 8.18 5.75 6.24
C GLU A 233 6.96 5.37 7.07
N ARG A 234 6.23 6.37 7.59
CA ARG A 234 4.96 6.15 8.31
C ARG A 234 3.96 5.41 7.43
N ASP A 235 3.79 5.85 6.19
CA ASP A 235 2.80 5.26 5.28
C ASP A 235 3.18 3.82 4.89
N ALA A 236 4.48 3.56 4.65
CA ALA A 236 4.99 2.22 4.40
C ALA A 236 4.80 1.28 5.60
N LEU A 237 5.03 1.76 6.83
CA LEU A 237 4.78 1.01 8.06
C LEU A 237 3.29 0.72 8.25
N ALA A 238 2.42 1.70 8.01
CA ALA A 238 0.97 1.53 8.09
C ALA A 238 0.47 0.48 7.09
N GLU A 239 0.98 0.50 5.86
CA GLU A 239 0.64 -0.50 4.84
C GLU A 239 1.13 -1.90 5.23
N SER A 240 2.34 -2.01 5.78
CA SER A 240 2.87 -3.29 6.28
C SER A 240 2.02 -3.87 7.41
N LEU A 241 1.59 -3.03 8.35
CA LEU A 241 0.68 -3.41 9.44
C LEU A 241 -0.68 -3.86 8.91
N ALA A 242 -1.26 -3.14 7.95
CA ALA A 242 -2.53 -3.51 7.32
C ALA A 242 -2.43 -4.86 6.58
N ARG A 243 -1.33 -5.09 5.84
CA ARG A 243 -1.08 -6.39 5.19
C ARG A 243 -0.96 -7.53 6.21
N ASN A 244 -0.32 -7.29 7.34
CA ASN A 244 -0.16 -8.30 8.37
C ASN A 244 -1.51 -8.66 9.03
N ARG A 245 -2.33 -7.65 9.37
CA ARG A 245 -3.70 -7.86 9.89
C ARG A 245 -4.60 -8.61 8.90
N ALA A 246 -4.49 -8.34 7.60
CA ALA A 246 -5.24 -9.05 6.57
C ALA A 246 -4.88 -10.55 6.49
N ARG A 247 -3.62 -10.91 6.78
CA ARG A 247 -3.20 -12.32 6.88
C ARG A 247 -3.75 -13.01 8.13
N GLU A 248 -3.82 -12.30 9.24
CA GLU A 248 -4.37 -12.82 10.50
C GLU A 248 -5.90 -13.00 10.47
N ASN A 249 -6.63 -12.16 9.72
CA ASN A 249 -8.09 -12.22 9.62
C ASN A 249 -8.65 -13.39 8.78
N GLY A 250 -7.81 -14.31 8.29
CA GLY A 250 -8.25 -15.60 7.73
C GLY A 250 -9.08 -15.57 6.45
N LEU A 251 -9.33 -14.39 5.84
CA LEU A 251 -10.19 -14.28 4.66
C LEU A 251 -9.63 -14.99 3.42
N LEU A 252 -8.30 -15.17 3.36
CA LEU A 252 -7.57 -15.89 2.30
C LEU A 252 -7.10 -17.29 2.74
N ALA A 253 -7.51 -17.77 3.92
CA ALA A 253 -7.12 -19.09 4.43
C ALA A 253 -8.05 -20.21 3.89
N PHE A 254 -8.40 -20.16 2.60
CA PHE A 254 -9.16 -21.22 1.94
C PHE A 254 -8.43 -21.65 0.66
N PRO A 255 -8.50 -22.94 0.27
CA PRO A 255 -7.79 -23.44 -0.89
C PRO A 255 -8.38 -22.88 -2.18
N VAL A 256 -7.53 -22.29 -3.01
CA VAL A 256 -7.86 -21.81 -4.36
C VAL A 256 -7.26 -22.79 -5.37
N PRO A 257 -8.01 -23.24 -6.39
CA PRO A 257 -7.48 -24.09 -7.46
C PRO A 257 -6.34 -23.40 -8.25
N GLU A 258 -5.35 -24.17 -8.68
CA GLU A 258 -4.21 -23.68 -9.46
C GLU A 258 -4.67 -22.92 -10.72
N GLY A 259 -4.09 -21.73 -10.95
CA GLY A 259 -4.41 -20.88 -12.10
C GLY A 259 -5.60 -19.93 -11.92
N LEU A 260 -6.30 -19.96 -10.78
CA LEU A 260 -7.39 -19.01 -10.47
C LEU A 260 -7.01 -17.92 -9.47
N GLU A 261 -5.77 -17.94 -8.97
CA GLU A 261 -5.30 -17.02 -7.93
C GLU A 261 -5.44 -15.54 -8.33
N ALA A 262 -5.02 -15.19 -9.55
CA ALA A 262 -5.13 -13.84 -10.08
C ALA A 262 -6.59 -13.40 -10.24
N ALA A 263 -7.46 -14.30 -10.70
CA ALA A 263 -8.89 -14.06 -10.84
C ALA A 263 -9.57 -13.81 -9.48
N VAL A 264 -9.26 -14.62 -8.47
CA VAL A 264 -9.80 -14.48 -7.12
C VAL A 264 -9.28 -13.23 -6.44
N ALA A 265 -7.99 -12.93 -6.58
CA ALA A 265 -7.37 -11.73 -6.02
C ALA A 265 -8.02 -10.45 -6.58
N SER A 266 -8.24 -10.39 -7.89
CA SER A 266 -8.89 -9.26 -8.55
C SER A 266 -10.38 -9.14 -8.16
N ALA A 267 -11.11 -10.26 -8.12
CA ALA A 267 -12.53 -10.28 -7.75
C ALA A 267 -12.80 -9.86 -6.29
N LEU A 268 -11.85 -10.15 -5.39
CA LEU A 268 -11.96 -9.90 -3.96
C LEU A 268 -11.09 -8.74 -3.45
N ALA A 269 -10.39 -8.01 -4.33
CA ALA A 269 -9.44 -6.95 -3.96
C ALA A 269 -10.03 -5.93 -2.95
N ASP A 270 -11.29 -5.54 -3.17
CA ASP A 270 -12.03 -4.60 -2.31
C ASP A 270 -12.33 -5.19 -0.92
N LEU A 271 -12.54 -6.51 -0.84
CA LEU A 271 -13.00 -7.21 0.36
C LEU A 271 -11.84 -7.70 1.23
N VAL A 272 -10.66 -7.95 0.66
CA VAL A 272 -9.46 -8.38 1.42
C VAL A 272 -9.04 -7.35 2.47
N ARG A 273 -9.41 -6.08 2.29
CA ARG A 273 -9.11 -4.99 3.22
C ARG A 273 -10.08 -4.90 4.39
N LEU A 274 -11.21 -5.62 4.34
CA LEU A 274 -12.25 -5.53 5.35
C LEU A 274 -12.05 -6.60 6.44
N PRO A 275 -12.20 -6.23 7.72
CA PRO A 275 -12.15 -7.20 8.81
C PRO A 275 -13.36 -8.13 8.76
N LEU A 276 -13.14 -9.40 9.13
CA LEU A 276 -14.20 -10.37 9.30
C LEU A 276 -14.75 -10.26 10.73
N LEU A 277 -16.02 -9.89 10.88
CA LEU A 277 -16.68 -9.91 12.19
C LEU A 277 -17.39 -11.24 12.42
N ALA A 278 -17.33 -11.73 13.65
CA ALA A 278 -18.26 -12.74 14.13
C ALA A 278 -19.67 -12.15 14.22
N ASP A 279 -20.71 -12.99 14.05
CA ASP A 279 -22.14 -12.58 13.97
C ASP A 279 -22.67 -11.75 15.15
N THR A 280 -21.89 -11.62 16.23
CA THR A 280 -22.25 -11.00 17.51
C THR A 280 -21.45 -9.73 17.85
N GLU A 281 -20.46 -9.33 17.04
CA GLU A 281 -19.63 -8.16 17.33
C GLU A 281 -20.06 -6.96 16.48
N GLU A 282 -20.20 -5.79 17.11
CA GLU A 282 -20.44 -4.52 16.40
C GLU A 282 -19.10 -3.96 15.89
N PRO A 283 -19.02 -3.49 14.63
CA PRO A 283 -17.79 -2.95 14.07
C PRO A 283 -17.36 -1.68 14.81
N GLU A 284 -16.13 -1.65 15.36
CA GLU A 284 -15.55 -0.44 15.97
C GLU A 284 -15.41 0.72 14.96
N GLU A 285 -15.18 0.42 13.67
CA GLU A 285 -14.97 1.40 12.60
C GLU A 285 -16.09 1.43 11.53
N GLY A 286 -17.23 0.75 11.78
CA GLY A 286 -18.39 0.71 10.88
C GLY A 286 -18.23 -0.07 9.56
N LEU A 287 -17.03 -0.51 9.19
CA LEU A 287 -16.74 -1.24 7.95
C LEU A 287 -16.27 -2.66 8.25
N ALA A 288 -17.06 -3.67 7.87
CA ALA A 288 -16.71 -5.07 8.08
C ALA A 288 -17.46 -6.02 7.13
N LEU A 289 -16.88 -7.20 6.94
CA LEU A 289 -17.55 -8.32 6.31
C LEU A 289 -18.41 -9.05 7.32
N ARG A 290 -19.67 -9.27 6.95
CA ARG A 290 -20.64 -10.03 7.74
C ARG A 290 -21.02 -11.32 7.01
N ALA A 291 -21.17 -12.40 7.75
CA ALA A 291 -21.73 -13.62 7.21
C ALA A 291 -23.21 -13.38 6.87
N LEU A 292 -23.53 -13.31 5.58
CA LEU A 292 -24.89 -13.18 5.08
C LEU A 292 -25.25 -14.46 4.32
N ALA A 293 -26.51 -14.88 4.44
CA ALA A 293 -27.00 -16.04 3.71
C ALA A 293 -26.81 -15.85 2.18
N PRO A 294 -26.37 -16.89 1.44
CA PRO A 294 -26.24 -16.84 -0.02
C PRO A 294 -27.57 -16.47 -0.67
N PHE A 295 -27.51 -15.89 -1.88
CA PHE A 295 -28.72 -15.62 -2.65
C PHE A 295 -29.46 -16.93 -2.94
N ALA A 296 -30.79 -16.91 -2.83
CA ALA A 296 -31.61 -18.07 -3.15
C ALA A 296 -31.50 -18.41 -4.64
N ALA A 297 -31.69 -19.69 -4.98
CA ALA A 297 -31.70 -20.14 -6.38
C ALA A 297 -32.79 -19.40 -7.16
N GLY A 298 -32.43 -18.83 -8.32
CA GLY A 298 -33.35 -18.07 -9.19
C GLY A 298 -33.48 -16.57 -8.88
N THR A 299 -32.83 -16.06 -7.82
CA THR A 299 -32.85 -14.62 -7.52
C THR A 299 -31.88 -13.81 -8.39
N LEU A 300 -30.81 -14.45 -8.87
CA LEU A 300 -29.81 -13.84 -9.74
C LEU A 300 -30.10 -14.18 -11.22
N PRO A 301 -29.82 -13.27 -12.16
CA PRO A 301 -29.88 -13.56 -13.58
C PRO A 301 -28.96 -14.72 -13.92
N ALA A 302 -29.43 -15.62 -14.79
CA ALA A 302 -28.62 -16.75 -15.24
C ALA A 302 -27.38 -16.27 -16.01
N TRP A 303 -26.25 -16.93 -15.79
CA TRP A 303 -25.05 -16.69 -16.56
C TRP A 303 -25.13 -17.38 -17.93
N PRO A 304 -24.60 -16.76 -19.00
CA PRO A 304 -24.37 -17.43 -20.28
C PRO A 304 -23.52 -18.71 -20.10
N GLU A 305 -23.68 -19.70 -20.98
CA GLU A 305 -22.97 -20.99 -20.89
C GLU A 305 -21.44 -20.85 -20.89
N ASP A 306 -20.92 -19.77 -21.48
CA ASP A 306 -19.49 -19.48 -21.58
C ASP A 306 -18.86 -18.94 -20.27
N LEU A 307 -19.69 -18.60 -19.28
CA LEU A 307 -19.30 -17.99 -18.02
C LEU A 307 -19.58 -18.92 -16.84
N VAL A 308 -18.54 -19.24 -16.07
CA VAL A 308 -18.65 -20.14 -14.92
C VAL A 308 -18.66 -19.33 -13.63
N PRO A 309 -19.71 -19.39 -12.79
CA PRO A 309 -19.74 -18.70 -11.50
C PRO A 309 -18.57 -19.11 -10.60
N LEU A 310 -17.91 -18.14 -9.96
CA LEU A 310 -16.80 -18.43 -9.04
C LEU A 310 -17.25 -19.20 -7.80
N ALA A 311 -18.51 -19.04 -7.38
CA ALA A 311 -19.10 -19.82 -6.28
C ALA A 311 -19.06 -21.33 -6.53
N ASP A 312 -19.19 -21.77 -7.79
CA ASP A 312 -19.18 -23.19 -8.15
C ASP A 312 -17.75 -23.75 -8.19
N LEU A 313 -16.76 -22.91 -8.52
CA LEU A 313 -15.34 -23.26 -8.53
C LEU A 313 -14.71 -23.25 -7.14
N LEU A 314 -15.31 -22.55 -6.17
CA LEU A 314 -14.78 -22.34 -4.82
C LEU A 314 -15.81 -22.73 -3.73
N PRO A 315 -16.16 -24.03 -3.60
CA PRO A 315 -17.16 -24.48 -2.63
C PRO A 315 -16.73 -24.28 -1.17
N GLU A 316 -15.42 -24.30 -0.91
CA GLU A 316 -14.81 -24.15 0.41
C GLU A 316 -14.65 -22.68 0.85
N ALA A 317 -15.13 -21.73 0.04
CA ALA A 317 -15.04 -20.32 0.38
C ALA A 317 -15.81 -19.99 1.69
N PRO A 318 -15.25 -19.13 2.55
CA PRO A 318 -15.90 -18.65 3.77
C PRO A 318 -17.30 -18.07 3.52
N GLY A 319 -18.23 -18.32 4.44
CA GLY A 319 -19.63 -17.86 4.37
C GLY A 319 -19.84 -16.40 3.94
N PRO A 320 -19.11 -15.41 4.49
CA PRO A 320 -19.21 -14.00 4.11
C PRO A 320 -18.92 -13.74 2.62
N LEU A 321 -18.06 -14.55 1.99
CA LEU A 321 -17.67 -14.39 0.59
C LEU A 321 -18.65 -15.03 -0.39
N LYS A 322 -19.45 -16.01 0.05
CA LYS A 322 -20.33 -16.80 -0.84
C LYS A 322 -21.28 -15.94 -1.66
N ARG A 323 -21.86 -14.90 -1.06
CA ARG A 323 -22.75 -13.97 -1.79
C ARG A 323 -22.02 -13.23 -2.91
N ARG A 324 -20.79 -12.77 -2.66
CA ARG A 324 -20.00 -12.07 -3.68
C ARG A 324 -19.61 -13.03 -4.79
N LEU A 325 -19.15 -14.23 -4.45
CA LEU A 325 -18.74 -15.24 -5.43
C LEU A 325 -19.88 -15.70 -6.36
N GLN A 326 -21.14 -15.57 -5.96
CA GLN A 326 -22.31 -15.81 -6.83
C GLN A 326 -22.52 -14.72 -7.88
N THR A 327 -22.04 -13.50 -7.61
CA THR A 327 -22.16 -12.34 -8.53
C THR A 327 -20.97 -12.17 -9.45
N VAL A 328 -19.92 -12.98 -9.29
CA VAL A 328 -18.73 -12.94 -10.14
C VAL A 328 -18.59 -14.25 -10.90
N ALA A 329 -18.38 -14.17 -12.22
CA ALA A 329 -18.13 -15.32 -13.06
C ALA A 329 -16.74 -15.26 -13.72
N LEU A 330 -16.15 -16.43 -13.95
CA LEU A 330 -14.90 -16.60 -14.65
C LEU A 330 -15.16 -16.75 -16.16
N TRP A 331 -14.45 -15.94 -16.95
CA TRP A 331 -14.32 -16.11 -18.40
C TRP A 331 -13.15 -17.04 -18.72
N LYS A 332 -13.42 -18.10 -19.50
CA LYS A 332 -12.42 -19.09 -19.93
C LYS A 332 -11.95 -18.91 -21.39
N GLY A 333 -12.44 -17.88 -22.09
CA GLY A 333 -12.10 -17.63 -23.49
C GLY A 333 -10.86 -16.73 -23.66
N GLU A 334 -10.58 -16.34 -24.91
CA GLU A 334 -9.49 -15.44 -25.25
C GLU A 334 -9.67 -14.03 -24.63
N GLU A 335 -8.56 -13.41 -24.26
CA GLU A 335 -8.50 -12.10 -23.58
C GLU A 335 -8.33 -10.94 -24.58
N ASP A 336 -9.08 -10.97 -25.68
CA ASP A 336 -9.07 -9.89 -26.65
C ASP A 336 -9.94 -8.71 -26.17
N ALA A 337 -9.39 -7.50 -26.21
CA ALA A 337 -10.06 -6.28 -25.74
C ALA A 337 -11.43 -6.03 -26.41
N GLY A 338 -11.61 -6.45 -27.66
CA GLY A 338 -12.88 -6.37 -28.37
C GLY A 338 -13.95 -7.32 -27.81
N ILE A 339 -13.55 -8.56 -27.49
CA ILE A 339 -14.43 -9.59 -26.91
C ILE A 339 -14.81 -9.19 -25.48
N LEU A 340 -13.83 -8.75 -24.69
CA LEU A 340 -14.04 -8.28 -23.33
C LEU A 340 -15.06 -7.12 -23.27
N ARG A 341 -14.96 -6.15 -24.19
CA ARG A 341 -15.96 -5.07 -24.28
C ARG A 341 -17.35 -5.55 -24.68
N ALA A 342 -17.46 -6.51 -25.59
CA ALA A 342 -18.77 -7.08 -25.95
C ALA A 342 -19.41 -7.77 -24.74
N ARG A 343 -18.63 -8.57 -23.99
CA ARG A 343 -19.11 -9.23 -22.76
C ARG A 343 -19.46 -8.26 -21.65
N GLN A 344 -18.78 -7.12 -21.56
CA GLN A 344 -19.14 -6.06 -20.61
C GLN A 344 -20.56 -5.53 -20.86
N GLN A 345 -21.02 -5.46 -22.11
CA GLN A 345 -22.35 -4.97 -22.46
C GLN A 345 -23.47 -5.96 -22.09
N GLU A 346 -23.14 -7.24 -21.95
CA GLU A 346 -24.08 -8.32 -21.59
C GLU A 346 -24.28 -8.46 -20.08
N LEU A 347 -23.52 -7.71 -19.26
CA LEU A 347 -23.60 -7.77 -17.79
C LEU A 347 -24.92 -7.21 -17.25
N ALA A 348 -25.58 -7.99 -16.39
CA ALA A 348 -26.70 -7.48 -15.60
C ALA A 348 -26.21 -6.64 -14.40
N PRO A 349 -27.07 -5.79 -13.80
CA PRO A 349 -26.69 -4.98 -12.65
C PRO A 349 -26.12 -5.81 -11.49
N GLY A 350 -24.92 -5.44 -11.03
CA GLY A 350 -24.22 -6.10 -9.92
C GLY A 350 -23.40 -7.34 -10.30
N GLN A 351 -23.45 -7.78 -11.56
CA GLN A 351 -22.58 -8.85 -12.07
C GLN A 351 -21.19 -8.32 -12.42
N LYS A 352 -20.17 -9.14 -12.17
CA LYS A 352 -18.79 -8.90 -12.63
C LYS A 352 -18.26 -10.14 -13.34
N ILE A 353 -17.41 -9.94 -14.34
CA ILE A 353 -16.67 -11.03 -14.99
C ILE A 353 -15.21 -10.86 -14.66
N VAL A 354 -14.49 -11.95 -14.43
CA VAL A 354 -13.04 -11.94 -14.26
C VAL A 354 -12.40 -12.93 -15.22
N THR A 355 -11.24 -12.60 -15.78
CA THR A 355 -10.44 -13.52 -16.59
C THR A 355 -9.45 -14.30 -15.72
N SER A 356 -8.86 -15.36 -16.26
CA SER A 356 -7.80 -16.11 -15.56
C SER A 356 -6.55 -15.28 -15.31
N SER A 357 -6.24 -14.28 -16.15
CA SER A 357 -5.12 -13.35 -15.91
C SER A 357 -5.39 -12.30 -14.83
N GLY A 358 -6.63 -12.17 -14.34
CA GLY A 358 -7.00 -11.22 -13.30
C GLY A 358 -7.64 -9.92 -13.80
N VAL A 359 -8.00 -9.82 -15.09
CA VAL A 359 -8.75 -8.67 -15.61
C VAL A 359 -10.21 -8.76 -15.15
N LEU A 360 -10.67 -7.75 -14.42
CA LEU A 360 -12.02 -7.61 -13.91
C LEU A 360 -12.84 -6.68 -14.81
N LEU A 361 -13.98 -7.17 -15.28
CA LEU A 361 -15.00 -6.39 -15.97
C LEU A 361 -16.15 -6.08 -15.02
N SER A 362 -16.46 -4.80 -14.91
CA SER A 362 -17.61 -4.29 -14.18
C SER A 362 -18.47 -3.43 -15.11
N ALA A 363 -19.69 -3.10 -14.70
CA ALA A 363 -20.54 -2.16 -15.43
C ALA A 363 -19.89 -0.76 -15.60
N GLU A 364 -18.93 -0.41 -14.72
CA GLU A 364 -18.24 0.89 -14.69
C GLU A 364 -17.01 0.92 -15.60
N GLY A 365 -16.34 -0.22 -15.79
CA GLY A 365 -15.09 -0.28 -16.53
C GLY A 365 -14.39 -1.63 -16.46
N ILE A 366 -13.29 -1.74 -17.21
CA ILE A 366 -12.37 -2.88 -17.22
C ILE A 366 -11.12 -2.48 -16.44
N THR A 367 -10.76 -3.25 -15.42
CA THR A 367 -9.63 -3.02 -14.52
C THR A 367 -8.77 -4.28 -14.45
N GLY A 368 -7.44 -4.16 -14.43
CA GLY A 368 -6.51 -5.29 -14.35
C GLY A 368 -5.34 -4.98 -13.45
#